data_AF-A0A8C0UF24-F1
#
_entry.id   AF-A0A8C0UF24-F1
#
_cell.length_a   1.000
_cell.length_b   1.000
_cell.length_c   1.000
_cell.angle_alpha   90.00
_cell.angle_beta   90.00
_cell.angle_gamma   90.00
#
_symmetry.space_group_name_H-M   'P 1'
#
loop_
_entity.id
_entity.type
_entity.pdbx_description
1 polymer ?
#
loop_
_entity_poly.entity_id
_entity_poly.type
_entity_poly.pdbx_seq_one_letter_code
_entity_poly.pdbx_strand_id
1 'polypeptide(L)'
;VLYPFFSLLLTFFPLLLIFSFTLFCLLYFNGISMIFFFHFTNVKLLDQFICPHSGVIFHPIHTGICLKQHKRLSQAIAQAQDRGLLWLRVPFVPVPQEDFSNQHPAVGKTPPAPALREPGRAWYPWYEWQQPPAAEVARMRRLYRGFLKENYPDNPPSPSGK
;
A
#
# COMPACT_ATOMS: atom_id res chain seq x y z
N VAL A 1 -13.25 48.10 51.29
CA VAL A 1 -12.19 47.23 50.74
C VAL A 1 -12.80 45.90 50.26
N LEU A 2 -13.77 45.94 49.33
CA LEU A 2 -14.48 44.73 48.86
C LEU A 2 -14.52 44.60 47.33
N TYR A 3 -13.94 45.56 46.60
CA TYR A 3 -13.81 45.53 45.14
C TYR A 3 -12.74 44.58 44.56
N PRO A 4 -11.60 44.25 45.22
CA PRO A 4 -10.59 43.41 44.57
C PRO A 4 -10.96 41.92 44.56
N PHE A 5 -11.88 41.48 45.42
CA PHE A 5 -12.29 40.07 45.51
C PHE A 5 -13.33 39.69 44.44
N PHE A 6 -14.22 40.61 44.07
CA PHE A 6 -15.29 40.34 43.09
C PHE A 6 -14.78 40.28 41.64
N SER A 7 -13.78 41.12 41.29
CA SER A 7 -13.12 41.08 39.97
C SER A 7 -12.27 39.83 39.75
N LEU A 8 -11.68 39.25 40.80
CA LEU A 8 -10.93 38.01 40.68
C LEU A 8 -11.85 36.81 40.42
N LEU A 9 -13.04 36.81 41.03
CA LEU A 9 -14.01 35.73 40.85
C LEU A 9 -14.61 35.73 39.43
N LEU A 10 -14.88 36.92 38.86
CA LEU A 10 -15.44 37.06 37.50
C LEU A 10 -14.45 36.70 36.38
N THR A 11 -13.14 36.80 36.63
CA THR A 11 -12.09 36.43 35.67
C THR A 11 -11.70 34.96 35.74
N PHE A 12 -11.78 34.33 36.92
CA PHE A 12 -11.48 32.90 37.09
C PHE A 12 -12.62 31.97 36.70
N PHE A 13 -13.89 32.38 36.86
CA PHE A 13 -15.06 31.57 36.51
C PHE A 13 -15.08 31.08 35.05
N PRO A 14 -14.87 31.94 34.02
CA PRO A 14 -14.88 31.49 32.63
C PRO A 14 -13.71 30.56 32.31
N LEU A 15 -12.54 30.77 32.92
CA LEU A 15 -11.37 29.89 32.74
C LEU A 15 -11.61 28.49 33.33
N LEU A 16 -12.25 28.41 34.50
CA LEU A 16 -12.64 27.13 35.12
C LEU A 16 -13.72 26.39 34.31
N LEU A 17 -14.63 27.14 33.67
CA LEU A 17 -15.66 26.59 32.79
C LEU A 17 -15.06 26.07 31.47
N ILE A 18 -14.10 26.81 30.89
CA ILE A 18 -13.34 26.36 29.71
C ILE A 18 -12.50 25.12 30.05
N PHE A 19 -11.83 25.10 31.21
CA PHE A 19 -11.01 23.96 31.64
C PHE A 19 -11.88 22.72 31.92
N SER A 20 -13.07 22.90 32.48
CA SER A 20 -14.04 21.82 32.68
C SER A 20 -14.62 21.34 31.35
N PHE A 21 -14.87 22.22 30.38
CA PHE A 21 -15.39 21.85 29.06
C PHE A 21 -14.35 21.12 28.22
N THR A 22 -13.08 21.54 28.26
CA THR A 22 -11.99 20.84 27.56
C THR A 22 -11.68 19.49 28.22
N LEU A 23 -11.70 19.40 29.54
CA LEU A 23 -11.52 18.13 30.26
C LEU A 23 -12.72 17.19 30.05
N PHE A 24 -13.95 17.72 30.01
CA PHE A 24 -15.15 16.94 29.68
C PHE A 24 -15.11 16.46 28.23
N CYS A 25 -14.75 17.30 27.27
CA CYS A 25 -14.52 16.88 25.88
C CYS A 25 -13.43 15.81 25.79
N LEU A 26 -12.30 15.97 26.49
CA LEU A 26 -11.23 14.97 26.48
C LEU A 26 -11.68 13.65 27.12
N LEU A 27 -12.34 13.66 28.28
CA LEU A 27 -12.77 12.44 28.95
C LEU A 27 -13.95 11.75 28.21
N TYR A 28 -14.89 12.51 27.67
CA TYR A 28 -16.04 11.99 26.93
C TYR A 28 -15.64 11.47 25.55
N PHE A 29 -14.81 12.19 24.78
CA PHE A 29 -14.31 11.71 23.50
C PHE A 29 -13.30 10.55 23.64
N ASN A 30 -12.39 10.58 24.63
CA ASN A 30 -11.47 9.45 24.84
C ASN A 30 -12.19 8.22 25.41
N GLY A 31 -13.20 8.40 26.27
CA GLY A 31 -14.01 7.31 26.82
C GLY A 31 -14.91 6.61 25.79
N ILE A 32 -15.57 7.38 24.90
CA ILE A 32 -16.40 6.82 23.82
C ILE A 32 -15.52 6.21 22.71
N SER A 33 -14.31 6.73 22.51
CA SER A 33 -13.37 6.19 21.52
C SER A 33 -12.93 4.74 21.80
N MET A 34 -13.09 4.25 23.03
CA MET A 34 -12.70 2.88 23.40
C MET A 34 -13.81 1.84 23.16
N ILE A 35 -15.07 2.25 23.02
CA ILE A 35 -16.21 1.31 23.02
C ILE A 35 -16.63 0.90 21.60
N PHE A 36 -16.38 1.73 20.58
CA PHE A 36 -16.78 1.39 19.20
C PHE A 36 -15.76 0.50 18.51
N PHE A 37 -16.10 -0.78 18.40
CA PHE A 37 -15.36 -1.76 17.62
C PHE A 37 -15.98 -1.89 16.22
N PHE A 38 -15.33 -1.27 15.24
CA PHE A 38 -15.75 -1.34 13.84
C PHE A 38 -15.39 -2.69 13.24
N HIS A 39 -16.43 -3.46 12.90
CA HIS A 39 -16.33 -4.75 12.26
C HIS A 39 -17.21 -4.79 11.02
N PHE A 40 -16.72 -5.44 9.97
CA PHE A 40 -17.40 -5.53 8.66
C PHE A 40 -18.76 -6.24 8.74
N THR A 41 -19.00 -7.10 9.74
CA THR A 41 -20.28 -7.80 9.95
C THR A 41 -21.38 -6.89 10.47
N ASN A 42 -21.03 -5.78 11.12
CA ASN A 42 -21.97 -4.89 11.78
C ASN A 42 -22.54 -3.85 10.80
N VAL A 43 -23.25 -4.33 9.77
CA VAL A 43 -23.79 -3.50 8.68
C VAL A 43 -24.67 -2.35 9.19
N LYS A 44 -25.50 -2.60 10.21
CA LYS A 44 -26.40 -1.57 10.80
C LYS A 44 -25.66 -0.39 11.43
N LEU A 45 -24.44 -0.64 11.91
CA LEU A 45 -23.61 0.38 12.54
C LEU A 45 -22.83 1.15 11.47
N LEU A 46 -22.31 0.45 10.47
CA LEU A 46 -21.58 1.07 9.35
C LEU A 46 -22.49 1.98 8.51
N ASP A 47 -23.75 1.58 8.30
CA ASP A 47 -24.73 2.31 7.50
C ASP A 47 -25.05 3.71 8.06
N GLN A 48 -24.96 3.90 9.38
CA GLN A 48 -25.17 5.21 10.03
C GLN A 48 -24.10 6.25 9.65
N PHE A 49 -22.92 5.79 9.23
CA PHE A 49 -21.82 6.67 8.84
C PHE A 49 -21.76 6.94 7.32
N ILE A 50 -22.75 6.46 6.57
CA ILE A 50 -22.84 6.57 5.11
C ILE A 50 -24.08 7.40 4.76
N CYS A 51 -23.95 8.30 3.78
CA CYS A 51 -25.10 9.05 3.27
C CYS A 51 -25.99 8.15 2.39
N PRO A 52 -27.31 8.05 2.65
CA PRO A 52 -28.21 7.15 1.90
C PRO A 52 -28.38 7.52 0.42
N HIS A 53 -28.15 8.79 0.05
CA HIS A 53 -28.33 9.26 -1.33
C HIS A 53 -27.05 9.20 -2.16
N SER A 54 -25.89 9.47 -1.55
CA SER A 54 -24.60 9.53 -2.26
C SER A 54 -23.72 8.30 -2.05
N GLY A 55 -23.95 7.51 -0.99
CA GLY A 55 -23.07 6.39 -0.62
C GLY A 55 -21.69 6.84 -0.11
N VAL A 56 -21.51 8.14 0.17
CA VAL A 56 -20.24 8.71 0.65
C VAL A 56 -20.17 8.61 2.16
N ILE A 57 -19.01 8.24 2.70
CA ILE A 57 -18.71 8.20 4.13
C ILE A 57 -18.62 9.63 4.66
N PHE A 58 -19.29 9.93 5.78
CA PHE A 58 -19.21 11.26 6.40
C PHE A 58 -17.79 11.61 6.85
N HIS A 59 -17.45 12.89 6.77
CA HIS A 59 -16.15 13.41 7.22
C HIS A 59 -16.07 13.34 8.76
N PRO A 60 -14.91 12.99 9.36
CA PRO A 60 -14.73 12.91 10.82
C PRO A 60 -15.23 14.12 11.61
N ILE A 61 -15.14 15.34 11.06
CA ILE A 61 -15.62 16.58 11.71
C ILE A 61 -17.13 16.56 11.93
N HIS A 62 -17.91 16.02 10.98
CA HIS A 62 -19.37 15.92 11.10
C HIS A 62 -19.80 14.79 12.03
N THR A 63 -19.03 13.71 12.09
CA THR A 63 -19.36 12.51 12.89
C THR A 63 -18.82 12.55 14.33
N GLY A 64 -17.87 13.44 14.63
CA GLY A 64 -17.22 13.50 15.94
C GLY A 64 -16.31 12.30 16.28
N ILE A 65 -15.93 11.47 15.31
CA ILE A 65 -14.97 10.36 15.57
C ILE A 65 -13.53 10.83 15.35
N CYS A 66 -12.60 10.28 16.15
CA CYS A 66 -11.18 10.58 15.95
C CYS A 66 -10.69 10.02 14.60
N LEU A 67 -9.66 10.62 14.02
CA LEU A 67 -9.12 10.21 12.71
C LEU A 67 -8.65 8.74 12.70
N LYS A 68 -8.12 8.24 13.83
CA LYS A 68 -7.71 6.84 13.99
C LYS A 68 -8.90 5.88 13.87
N GLN A 69 -10.04 6.23 14.45
CA GLN A 69 -11.27 5.44 14.34
C GLN A 69 -11.90 5.59 12.96
N HIS A 70 -11.92 6.79 12.38
CA HIS A 70 -12.41 7.01 11.03
C HIS A 70 -11.66 6.16 10.00
N LYS A 71 -10.34 6.00 10.16
CA LYS A 71 -9.54 5.09 9.34
C LYS A 71 -9.97 3.63 9.51
N ARG A 72 -10.25 3.18 10.73
CA ARG A 72 -10.75 1.81 11.01
C ARG A 72 -12.15 1.58 10.45
N LEU A 73 -13.04 2.56 10.59
CA LEU A 73 -14.38 2.57 10.01
C LEU A 73 -14.31 2.47 8.48
N SER A 74 -13.49 3.29 7.83
CA SER A 74 -13.32 3.28 6.38
C SER A 74 -12.81 1.92 5.88
N GLN A 75 -11.88 1.29 6.60
CA GLN A 75 -11.43 -0.07 6.29
C GLN A 75 -12.53 -1.12 6.48
N ALA A 76 -13.33 -1.03 7.54
CA ALA A 76 -14.44 -1.94 7.79
C ALA A 76 -15.55 -1.80 6.74
N ILE A 77 -15.85 -0.59 6.28
CA ILE A 77 -16.79 -0.31 5.19
C ILE A 77 -16.28 -0.91 3.88
N ALA A 78 -15.01 -0.67 3.52
CA ALA A 78 -14.41 -1.26 2.33
C ALA A 78 -14.49 -2.80 2.36
N GLN A 79 -14.11 -3.42 3.48
CA GLN A 79 -14.23 -4.88 3.64
C GLN A 79 -15.67 -5.39 3.58
N ALA A 80 -16.64 -4.63 4.08
CA ALA A 80 -18.05 -5.00 4.01
C ALA A 80 -18.59 -4.87 2.58
N GLN A 81 -18.15 -3.87 1.81
CA GLN A 81 -18.46 -3.71 0.39
C GLN A 81 -17.83 -4.82 -0.46
N ASP A 82 -16.56 -5.15 -0.23
CA ASP A 82 -15.85 -6.24 -0.91
C ASP A 82 -16.53 -7.61 -0.68
N ARG A 83 -17.13 -7.80 0.49
CA ARG A 83 -17.88 -9.03 0.85
C ARG A 83 -19.36 -8.98 0.45
N GLY A 84 -19.84 -7.88 -0.14
CA GLY A 84 -21.24 -7.69 -0.52
C GLY A 84 -22.22 -7.56 0.65
N LEU A 85 -21.74 -7.22 1.85
CA LEU A 85 -22.58 -7.00 3.04
C LEU A 85 -23.22 -5.60 3.06
N LEU A 86 -22.57 -4.62 2.43
CA LEU A 86 -23.09 -3.27 2.25
C LEU A 86 -23.42 -3.03 0.78
N TRP A 87 -24.53 -2.34 0.53
CA TRP A 87 -24.89 -1.87 -0.80
C TRP A 87 -23.92 -0.78 -1.28
N LEU A 88 -23.48 -0.88 -2.53
CA LEU A 88 -22.65 0.09 -3.22
C LEU A 88 -23.19 0.30 -4.63
N ARG A 89 -23.27 1.56 -5.07
CA ARG A 89 -23.59 1.89 -6.46
C ARG A 89 -22.36 1.66 -7.33
N VAL A 90 -22.30 0.49 -7.97
CA VAL A 90 -21.25 0.18 -8.97
C VAL A 90 -21.73 0.65 -10.35
N PRO A 91 -21.05 1.61 -10.99
CA PRO A 91 -21.41 2.02 -12.34
C PRO A 91 -21.13 0.89 -13.34
N PHE A 92 -21.98 0.77 -14.35
CA PHE A 92 -21.68 -0.08 -15.49
C PHE A 92 -20.52 0.53 -16.27
N VAL A 93 -19.43 -0.22 -16.41
CA VAL A 93 -18.28 0.16 -17.23
C VAL A 93 -18.39 -0.64 -18.52
N PRO A 94 -18.56 0.00 -19.70
CA PRO A 94 -18.58 -0.71 -20.96
C PRO A 94 -17.25 -1.42 -21.18
N VAL A 95 -17.33 -2.63 -21.71
CA VAL A 95 -16.15 -3.35 -22.16
C VAL A 95 -15.48 -2.51 -23.27
N PRO A 96 -14.14 -2.35 -23.26
CA PRO A 96 -13.44 -1.68 -24.35
C PRO A 96 -13.87 -2.24 -25.71
N GLN A 97 -14.08 -1.37 -26.70
CA GLN A 97 -14.42 -1.77 -28.08
C GLN A 97 -13.18 -2.29 -28.82
N GLU A 98 -12.53 -3.30 -28.26
CA GLU A 98 -11.37 -3.95 -28.84
C GLU A 98 -11.75 -5.33 -29.37
N ASP A 99 -11.01 -5.82 -30.36
CA ASP A 99 -11.21 -7.16 -30.88
C ASP A 99 -10.72 -8.20 -29.87
N PHE A 100 -11.63 -8.96 -29.25
CA PHE A 100 -11.33 -10.04 -28.30
C PHE A 100 -10.82 -11.33 -28.97
N SER A 101 -10.10 -11.20 -30.09
CA SER A 101 -9.58 -12.32 -30.85
C SER A 101 -8.24 -12.80 -30.29
N ASN A 102 -8.21 -14.01 -29.72
CA ASN A 102 -6.98 -14.65 -29.25
C ASN A 102 -6.11 -15.24 -30.38
N GLN A 103 -6.27 -14.77 -31.61
CA GLN A 103 -5.50 -15.22 -32.76
C GLN A 103 -4.10 -14.59 -32.82
N HIS A 104 -3.86 -13.53 -32.03
CA HIS A 104 -2.55 -12.89 -32.00
C HIS A 104 -1.49 -13.84 -31.41
N PRO A 105 -0.32 -13.99 -32.05
CA PRO A 105 0.72 -14.94 -31.64
C PRO A 105 1.28 -14.68 -30.23
N ALA A 106 1.12 -13.48 -29.67
CA ALA A 106 1.49 -13.19 -28.27
C ALA A 106 0.59 -13.88 -27.24
N VAL A 107 -0.68 -14.16 -27.59
CA VAL A 107 -1.62 -14.91 -26.74
C VAL A 107 -1.57 -16.41 -27.08
N GLY A 108 -1.25 -16.73 -28.33
CA GLY A 108 -1.08 -18.09 -28.81
C GLY A 108 0.25 -18.75 -28.38
N LYS A 109 0.48 -19.98 -28.89
CA LYS A 109 1.74 -20.69 -28.68
C LYS A 109 2.78 -20.19 -29.69
N THR A 110 3.78 -19.44 -29.23
CA THR A 110 4.94 -19.08 -30.04
C THR A 110 5.78 -20.32 -30.33
N PRO A 111 6.09 -20.63 -31.61
CA PRO A 111 6.94 -21.78 -31.93
C PRO A 111 8.33 -21.59 -31.32
N PRO A 112 8.92 -22.65 -30.72
CA PRO A 112 10.22 -22.54 -30.07
C PRO A 112 11.31 -22.30 -31.10
N ALA A 113 12.19 -21.34 -30.80
CA ALA A 113 13.39 -21.08 -31.58
C ALA A 113 14.30 -22.33 -31.61
N PRO A 114 15.10 -22.51 -32.67
CA PRO A 114 15.99 -23.67 -32.80
C PRO A 114 16.95 -23.83 -31.61
N ALA A 115 17.46 -22.73 -31.06
CA ALA A 115 18.31 -22.73 -29.87
C ALA A 115 17.61 -23.23 -28.60
N LEU A 116 16.27 -23.10 -28.50
CA LEU A 116 15.47 -23.54 -27.35
C LEU A 116 14.87 -24.96 -27.54
N ARG A 117 15.17 -25.65 -28.63
CA ARG A 117 14.74 -27.05 -28.83
C ARG A 117 15.50 -28.02 -27.93
N GLU A 118 16.73 -27.67 -27.57
CA GLU A 118 17.57 -28.41 -26.63
C GLU A 118 17.36 -27.84 -25.22
N PRO A 119 17.02 -28.66 -24.21
CA PRO A 119 16.83 -28.17 -22.85
C PRO A 119 18.16 -27.64 -22.28
N GLY A 120 18.15 -26.41 -21.78
CA GLY A 120 19.29 -25.81 -21.06
C GLY A 120 20.27 -25.02 -21.93
N ARG A 121 20.04 -24.90 -23.24
CA ARG A 121 20.89 -24.09 -24.12
C ARG A 121 20.49 -22.62 -24.09
N ALA A 122 21.49 -21.75 -24.02
CA ALA A 122 21.26 -20.31 -24.09
C ALA A 122 20.89 -19.86 -25.52
N TRP A 123 20.15 -18.76 -25.64
CA TRP A 123 19.74 -18.23 -26.95
C TRP A 123 20.92 -17.86 -27.84
N TYR A 124 21.97 -17.29 -27.24
CA TYR A 124 23.22 -16.98 -27.90
C TYR A 124 24.40 -17.70 -27.25
N PRO A 125 25.40 -18.14 -28.02
CA PRO A 125 26.55 -18.87 -27.49
C PRO A 125 27.36 -18.09 -26.43
N TRP A 126 27.36 -16.76 -26.49
CA TRP A 126 28.16 -15.90 -25.62
C TRP A 126 27.50 -15.63 -24.24
N TYR A 127 26.29 -16.12 -24.01
CA TYR A 127 25.70 -16.17 -22.66
C TYR A 127 26.35 -17.26 -21.80
N GLU A 128 26.85 -18.32 -22.41
CA GLU A 128 27.59 -19.36 -21.74
C GLU A 128 29.04 -18.91 -21.53
N TRP A 129 29.58 -19.16 -20.35
CA TRP A 129 30.98 -18.83 -20.08
C TRP A 129 31.91 -19.69 -20.93
N GLN A 130 32.75 -19.01 -21.69
CA GLN A 130 33.78 -19.63 -22.50
C GLN A 130 35.14 -19.17 -21.98
N GLN A 131 36.02 -20.11 -21.64
CA GLN A 131 37.36 -19.79 -21.15
C GLN A 131 38.17 -19.09 -22.24
N PRO A 132 38.63 -17.84 -22.02
CA PRO A 132 39.43 -17.14 -23.02
C PRO A 132 40.81 -17.79 -23.19
N PRO A 133 41.43 -17.69 -24.38
CA PRO A 133 42.75 -18.24 -24.61
C PRO A 133 43.82 -17.57 -23.73
N ALA A 134 44.75 -18.36 -23.21
CA ALA A 134 45.74 -17.89 -22.23
C ALA A 134 46.63 -16.75 -22.74
N ALA A 135 46.93 -16.71 -24.04
CA ALA A 135 47.71 -15.64 -24.67
C ALA A 135 47.00 -14.28 -24.59
N GLU A 136 45.68 -14.27 -24.75
CA GLU A 136 44.83 -13.08 -24.68
C GLU A 136 44.74 -12.57 -23.24
N VAL A 137 44.54 -13.50 -22.30
CA VAL A 137 44.55 -13.20 -20.86
C VAL A 137 45.90 -12.62 -20.44
N ALA A 138 47.01 -13.17 -20.94
CA ALA A 138 48.35 -12.64 -20.65
C ALA A 138 48.56 -11.23 -21.22
N ARG A 139 48.05 -10.95 -22.42
CA ARG A 139 48.07 -9.60 -23.02
C ARG A 139 47.28 -8.61 -22.16
N MET A 140 46.07 -8.96 -21.75
CA MET A 140 45.23 -8.13 -20.89
C MET A 140 45.85 -7.90 -19.51
N ARG A 141 46.47 -8.93 -18.91
CA ARG A 141 47.19 -8.81 -17.63
C ARG A 141 48.39 -7.87 -17.72
N ARG A 142 49.10 -7.82 -18.86
CA ARG A 142 50.19 -6.87 -19.10
C ARG A 142 49.66 -5.44 -19.23
N LEU A 143 48.58 -5.26 -20.00
CA LEU A 143 47.98 -3.94 -20.24
C LEU A 143 47.43 -3.32 -18.95
N TYR A 144 46.78 -4.12 -18.10
CA TYR A 144 46.10 -3.65 -16.89
C TYR A 144 46.85 -3.96 -15.60
N ARG A 145 48.17 -4.25 -15.64
CA ARG A 145 48.96 -4.76 -14.51
C ARG A 145 48.73 -4.05 -13.17
N GLY A 146 48.52 -2.73 -13.17
CA GLY A 146 48.30 -1.92 -11.95
C GLY A 146 46.84 -1.85 -11.45
N PHE A 147 45.88 -2.42 -12.19
CA PHE A 147 44.43 -2.28 -11.93
C PHE A 147 43.69 -3.62 -11.88
N LEU A 148 44.40 -4.75 -11.89
CA LEU A 148 43.78 -6.07 -11.79
C LEU A 148 43.27 -6.33 -10.37
N LYS A 149 42.06 -6.90 -10.26
CA LYS A 149 41.50 -7.39 -9.00
C LYS A 149 41.91 -8.83 -8.77
N GLU A 150 42.29 -9.18 -7.55
CA GLU A 150 42.92 -10.47 -7.21
C GLU A 150 41.91 -11.63 -7.03
N ASN A 151 40.61 -11.31 -6.89
CA ASN A 151 39.57 -12.29 -6.57
C ASN A 151 38.47 -12.32 -7.63
N TYR A 152 38.66 -13.10 -8.69
CA TYR A 152 37.55 -13.59 -9.50
C TYR A 152 37.58 -15.12 -9.47
N PRO A 153 36.47 -15.79 -9.13
CA PRO A 153 36.46 -17.25 -9.11
C PRO A 153 36.72 -17.80 -10.52
N ASP A 154 37.58 -18.81 -10.64
CA ASP A 154 37.88 -19.50 -11.90
C ASP A 154 36.65 -20.24 -12.48
N ASN A 155 35.62 -20.44 -11.65
CA ASN A 155 34.35 -21.00 -12.08
C ASN A 155 33.38 -19.90 -12.51
N PRO A 156 32.67 -20.09 -13.64
CA PRO A 156 31.62 -19.18 -14.04
C PRO A 156 30.52 -19.10 -12.98
N PRO A 157 29.83 -17.95 -12.85
CA PRO A 157 28.61 -17.90 -12.06
C PRO A 157 27.62 -18.92 -12.66
N SER A 158 27.24 -19.92 -11.86
CA SER A 158 26.23 -20.90 -12.27
C SER A 158 24.92 -20.17 -12.58
N PRO A 159 24.25 -20.44 -13.72
CA PRO A 159 22.93 -19.88 -14.00
C PRO A 159 21.83 -20.44 -13.07
N SER A 160 22.13 -21.45 -12.24
CA SER A 160 21.19 -22.00 -11.27
C SER A 160 21.33 -21.34 -9.90
N GLY A 161 21.04 -20.04 -9.83
CA GLY A 161 20.60 -19.39 -8.59
C GLY A 161 19.09 -19.59 -8.45
N LYS A 162 18.69 -20.73 -7.87
CA LYS A 162 17.38 -20.89 -7.23
C LYS A 162 17.62 -21.18 -5.75
#